data_AF-A0A0S9R8H5-F1
#
_entry.id   AF-A0A0S9R8H5-F1
#
_cell.length_a   1.000
_cell.length_b   1.000
_cell.length_c   1.000
_cell.angle_alpha   90.00
_cell.angle_beta   90.00
_cell.angle_gamma   90.00
#
_symmetry.space_group_name_H-M   'P 1'
#
loop_
_entity.id
_entity.type
_entity.pdbx_description
1 polymer ?
#
loop_
_entity_poly.entity_id
_entity_poly.type
_entity_poly.pdbx_seq_one_letter_code
_entity_poly.pdbx_strand_id
1 'polypeptide(L)'
;MLQSGRHGDGTRLALPEDEALAEIEGEPLVARAQHGPAGTVVAIEVTAEAAPKAPPLWFAELREPSSEPPATVLLAFTGHGVAPGSLLDRQALRQVDVTSEDQLGAYRWYPSSGFVDQIYVTPRWRRRSIGTALVAAASSVVLAREWPRMWSDGQRTADGDRMRAASRWTDRTDDLTHLMPPMTPFDER
;
A
#
# COMPACT_ATOMS: atom_id res chain seq x y z
N MET A 1 0.19 12.47 3.40
CA MET A 1 0.67 12.63 4.77
C MET A 1 -0.19 13.71 5.39
N LEU A 2 -0.76 13.44 6.54
CA LEU A 2 -1.38 14.46 7.35
C LEU A 2 -0.24 15.21 8.06
N GLN A 3 0.12 16.40 7.58
CA GLN A 3 0.85 17.34 8.44
C GLN A 3 -0.20 17.91 9.38
N SER A 4 -0.46 17.19 10.47
CA SER A 4 -1.22 17.79 11.56
C SER A 4 -0.36 18.92 12.12
N GLY A 5 -0.89 20.15 12.15
CA GLY A 5 -0.26 21.24 12.90
C GLY A 5 -0.16 20.96 14.41
N ARG A 6 -0.86 19.91 14.89
CA ARG A 6 -0.99 19.55 16.30
C ARG A 6 -0.03 18.43 16.72
N HIS A 7 0.35 17.53 15.80
CA HIS A 7 1.17 16.36 16.11
C HIS A 7 2.29 16.17 15.09
N GLY A 8 3.50 15.85 15.57
CA GLY A 8 4.62 15.54 14.68
C GLY A 8 4.33 14.31 13.81
N ASP A 9 4.92 14.26 12.61
CA ASP A 9 4.76 13.11 11.70
C ASP A 9 5.20 11.79 12.37
N GLY A 10 4.37 10.75 12.22
CA GLY A 10 4.56 9.46 12.87
C GLY A 10 4.11 9.38 14.34
N THR A 11 3.55 10.46 14.91
CA THR A 11 2.95 10.41 16.25
C THR A 11 1.76 9.46 16.26
N ARG A 12 1.80 8.45 17.13
CA ARG A 12 0.66 7.56 17.38
C ARG A 12 -0.18 8.12 18.50
N LEU A 13 -1.48 8.25 18.25
CA LEU A 13 -2.48 8.64 19.24
C LEU A 13 -3.38 7.43 19.52
N ALA A 14 -3.60 7.15 20.80
CA ALA A 14 -4.61 6.20 21.25
C ALA A 14 -5.77 7.03 21.78
N LEU A 15 -6.85 7.10 21.00
CA LEU A 15 -8.02 7.94 21.29
C LEU A 15 -9.29 7.07 21.23
N PRO A 16 -10.33 7.43 22.01
CA PRO A 16 -11.70 7.02 21.74
C PRO A 16 -12.10 7.29 20.27
N GLU A 17 -13.03 6.52 19.72
CA GLU A 17 -13.38 6.61 18.29
C GLU A 17 -13.95 7.99 17.90
N ASP A 18 -14.79 8.57 18.74
CA ASP A 18 -15.36 9.91 18.55
C ASP A 18 -14.28 11.01 18.58
N GLU A 19 -13.32 10.93 19.50
CA GLU A 19 -12.16 11.83 19.53
C GLU A 19 -11.24 11.63 18.32
N ALA A 20 -11.01 10.38 17.90
CA ALA A 20 -10.23 10.08 16.71
C ALA A 20 -10.89 10.62 15.43
N LEU A 21 -12.22 10.57 15.34
CA LEU A 21 -13.00 11.14 14.24
C LEU A 21 -12.89 12.66 14.21
N ALA A 22 -12.96 13.32 15.38
CA ALA A 22 -12.77 14.76 15.50
C ALA A 22 -11.35 15.20 15.11
N GLU A 23 -10.32 14.41 15.46
CA GLU A 23 -8.92 14.71 15.07
C GLU A 23 -8.65 14.60 13.57
N ILE A 24 -9.47 13.83 12.83
CA ILE A 24 -9.36 13.73 11.36
C ILE A 24 -10.44 14.53 10.62
N GLU A 25 -11.31 15.24 11.33
CA GLU A 25 -12.36 16.04 10.70
C GLU A 25 -11.75 17.22 9.94
N GLY A 26 -12.10 17.33 8.65
CA GLY A 26 -11.54 18.35 7.75
C GLY A 26 -10.12 18.04 7.24
N GLU A 27 -9.53 16.93 7.69
CA GLU A 27 -8.20 16.49 7.30
C GLU A 27 -8.25 15.38 6.24
N PRO A 28 -7.28 15.33 5.30
CA PRO A 28 -7.28 14.36 4.21
C PRO A 28 -7.05 12.93 4.71
N LEU A 29 -8.12 12.16 4.92
CA LEU A 29 -8.04 10.75 5.29
C LEU A 29 -7.57 9.94 4.08
N VAL A 30 -6.42 9.28 4.22
CA VAL A 30 -5.84 8.49 3.13
C VAL A 30 -6.38 7.06 3.09
N ALA A 31 -6.39 6.42 4.25
CA ALA A 31 -6.85 5.05 4.38
C ALA A 31 -7.21 4.76 5.84
N ARG A 32 -8.10 3.79 6.05
CA ARG A 32 -8.54 3.31 7.35
C ARG A 32 -8.29 1.81 7.44
N ALA A 33 -7.53 1.37 8.43
CA ALA A 33 -7.40 -0.04 8.78
C ALA A 33 -8.45 -0.42 9.82
N GLN A 34 -9.19 -1.49 9.58
CA GLN A 34 -10.09 -2.10 10.56
C GLN A 34 -9.41 -3.30 11.18
N HIS A 35 -9.50 -3.39 12.51
CA HIS A 35 -8.94 -4.49 13.27
C HIS A 35 -10.04 -5.50 13.61
N GLY A 36 -9.78 -6.76 13.34
CA GLY A 36 -10.59 -7.88 13.81
C GLY A 36 -10.18 -8.31 15.22
N PRO A 37 -10.71 -9.46 15.67
CA PRO A 37 -10.33 -10.07 16.94
C PRO A 37 -8.80 -10.23 17.05
N ALA A 38 -8.28 -10.10 18.27
CA ALA A 38 -6.84 -10.15 18.58
C ALA A 38 -5.97 -9.07 17.89
N GLY A 39 -6.57 -7.97 17.43
CA GLY A 39 -5.81 -6.83 16.87
C GLY A 39 -5.24 -7.11 15.48
N THR A 40 -5.77 -8.09 14.75
CA THR A 40 -5.38 -8.38 13.37
C THR A 40 -6.02 -7.37 12.42
N VAL A 41 -5.28 -6.84 11.43
CA VAL A 41 -5.92 -6.03 10.39
C VAL A 41 -6.72 -6.94 9.47
N VAL A 42 -8.01 -6.68 9.31
CA VAL A 42 -8.93 -7.50 8.49
C VAL A 42 -9.49 -6.75 7.30
N ALA A 43 -9.45 -5.42 7.33
CA ALA A 43 -9.81 -4.59 6.19
C ALA A 43 -8.98 -3.31 6.16
N ILE A 44 -8.76 -2.80 4.94
CA ILE A 44 -8.12 -1.53 4.65
C ILE A 44 -8.96 -0.81 3.60
N GLU A 45 -9.64 0.24 4.01
CA GLU A 45 -10.35 1.14 3.11
C GLU A 45 -9.38 2.23 2.64
N VAL A 46 -9.08 2.27 1.34
CA VAL A 46 -8.35 3.40 0.72
C VAL A 46 -9.37 4.39 0.20
N THR A 47 -9.26 5.66 0.60
CA THR A 47 -10.26 6.67 0.24
C THR A 47 -10.11 7.12 -1.22
N ALA A 48 -11.22 7.62 -1.79
CA ALA A 48 -11.20 8.25 -3.11
C ALA A 48 -10.31 9.50 -3.16
N GLU A 49 -10.11 10.18 -2.03
CA GLU A 49 -9.15 11.27 -1.94
C GLU A 49 -7.71 10.80 -2.18
N ALA A 50 -7.36 9.61 -1.67
CA ALA A 50 -6.05 9.03 -1.89
C ALA A 50 -5.88 8.48 -3.31
N ALA A 51 -6.88 7.78 -3.82
CA ALA A 51 -6.79 7.05 -5.06
C ALA A 51 -8.08 7.22 -5.88
N PRO A 52 -8.34 8.42 -6.43
CA PRO A 52 -9.64 8.79 -7.00
C PRO A 52 -10.04 7.99 -8.24
N LYS A 53 -9.08 7.32 -8.87
CA LYS A 53 -9.29 6.51 -10.08
C LYS A 53 -9.17 5.01 -9.82
N ALA A 54 -8.91 4.59 -8.59
CA ALA A 54 -8.78 3.17 -8.27
C ALA A 54 -10.17 2.52 -8.33
N PRO A 55 -10.29 1.30 -8.90
CA PRO A 55 -11.51 0.52 -8.76
C PRO A 55 -11.69 0.15 -7.27
N PRO A 56 -12.85 -0.42 -6.87
CA PRO A 56 -13.00 -1.01 -5.54
C PRO A 56 -11.99 -2.15 -5.36
N LEU A 57 -10.94 -1.92 -4.56
CA LEU A 57 -9.84 -2.85 -4.35
C LEU A 57 -10.08 -3.69 -3.10
N TRP A 58 -9.65 -4.95 -3.13
CA TRP A 58 -9.34 -5.73 -1.94
C TRP A 58 -7.90 -6.22 -2.04
N PHE A 59 -7.33 -6.65 -0.91
CA PHE A 59 -5.91 -6.90 -0.79
C PHE A 59 -5.61 -8.28 -0.22
N ALA A 60 -4.44 -8.82 -0.56
CA ALA A 60 -3.89 -9.99 0.10
C ALA A 60 -2.49 -9.68 0.66
N GLU A 61 -2.27 -9.99 1.94
CA GLU A 61 -0.99 -9.84 2.63
C GLU A 61 -0.26 -11.19 2.66
N LEU A 62 0.87 -11.27 1.96
CA LEU A 62 1.69 -12.47 1.90
C LEU A 62 3.05 -12.24 2.57
N ARG A 63 3.40 -13.11 3.51
CA ARG A 63 4.74 -13.16 4.12
C ARG A 63 5.66 -14.04 3.30
N GLU A 64 6.88 -13.56 3.07
CA GLU A 64 7.98 -14.28 2.43
C GLU A 64 9.12 -14.48 3.43
N PRO A 65 8.96 -15.35 4.45
CA PRO A 65 9.99 -15.51 5.48
C PRO A 65 11.28 -16.16 4.95
N SER A 66 11.21 -16.84 3.80
CA SER A 66 12.33 -17.50 3.16
C SER A 66 13.06 -16.63 2.13
N SER A 67 12.59 -15.40 1.86
CA SER A 67 13.38 -14.47 1.06
C SER A 67 14.54 -13.91 1.89
N GLU A 68 15.62 -13.53 1.23
CA GLU A 68 16.78 -12.91 1.88
C GLU A 68 16.93 -11.46 1.38
N PRO A 69 16.55 -10.44 2.18
CA PRO A 69 15.95 -10.52 3.52
C PRO A 69 14.46 -10.92 3.50
N PRO A 70 13.87 -11.33 4.66
CA PRO A 70 12.45 -11.64 4.76
C PRO A 70 11.57 -10.46 4.33
N ALA A 71 10.56 -10.73 3.52
CA ALA A 71 9.73 -9.70 2.93
C ALA A 71 8.24 -9.88 3.22
N THR A 72 7.49 -8.82 2.98
CA THR A 72 6.04 -8.84 2.87
C THR A 72 5.64 -8.29 1.52
N VAL A 73 4.62 -8.90 0.92
CA VAL A 73 3.98 -8.44 -0.30
C VAL A 73 2.52 -8.17 -0.02
N LEU A 74 2.04 -7.00 -0.41
CA LEU A 74 0.62 -6.67 -0.50
C LEU A 74 0.20 -6.73 -1.96
N LEU A 75 -0.70 -7.65 -2.28
CA LEU A 75 -1.29 -7.79 -3.61
C LEU A 75 -2.62 -7.04 -3.66
N ALA A 76 -2.94 -6.42 -4.80
CA ALA A 76 -4.23 -5.77 -5.03
C ALA A 76 -5.03 -6.51 -6.10
N PHE A 77 -6.33 -6.67 -5.84
CA PHE A 77 -7.31 -7.32 -6.70
C PHE A 77 -8.62 -6.51 -6.70
N THR A 78 -9.58 -6.88 -7.56
CA THR A 78 -10.94 -6.35 -7.57
C THR A 78 -11.93 -7.44 -7.98
N GLY A 79 -13.17 -7.42 -7.49
CA GLY A 79 -14.19 -8.42 -7.84
C GLY A 79 -14.03 -9.76 -7.09
N HIS A 80 -14.36 -10.87 -7.76
CA HIS A 80 -14.30 -12.26 -7.22
C HIS A 80 -15.14 -12.53 -5.96
N GLY A 81 -16.23 -11.77 -5.77
CA GLY A 81 -17.11 -11.93 -4.60
C GLY A 81 -16.48 -11.52 -3.26
N VAL A 82 -15.28 -10.93 -3.28
CA VAL A 82 -14.61 -10.39 -2.10
C VAL A 82 -15.01 -8.93 -1.91
N ALA A 83 -15.37 -8.57 -0.68
CA ALA A 83 -15.77 -7.20 -0.38
C ALA A 83 -14.59 -6.23 -0.59
N PRO A 84 -14.82 -5.07 -1.22
CA PRO A 84 -13.81 -4.02 -1.28
C PRO A 84 -13.30 -3.66 0.11
N GLY A 85 -12.00 -3.44 0.20
CA GLY A 85 -11.28 -3.17 1.43
C GLY A 85 -10.88 -4.42 2.21
N SER A 86 -11.38 -5.62 1.91
CA SER A 86 -10.94 -6.83 2.63
C SER A 86 -9.42 -7.03 2.54
N LEU A 87 -8.80 -7.43 3.66
CA LEU A 87 -7.41 -7.86 3.72
C LEU A 87 -7.36 -9.36 4.00
N LEU A 88 -6.98 -10.14 3.00
CA LEU A 88 -6.88 -11.59 3.09
C LEU A 88 -5.46 -12.02 3.44
N ASP A 89 -5.33 -13.04 4.28
CA ASP A 89 -4.07 -13.76 4.44
C ASP A 89 -3.91 -14.84 3.34
N ARG A 90 -2.78 -15.56 3.37
CA ARG A 90 -2.51 -16.65 2.42
C ARG A 90 -3.57 -17.75 2.44
N GLN A 91 -4.13 -18.08 3.61
CA GLN A 91 -5.10 -19.17 3.72
C GLN A 91 -6.45 -18.76 3.13
N ALA A 92 -6.92 -17.56 3.44
CA ALA A 92 -8.15 -16.99 2.88
C ALA A 92 -8.04 -16.76 1.37
N LEU A 93 -6.89 -16.27 0.88
CA LEU A 93 -6.66 -16.08 -0.56
C LEU A 93 -6.80 -17.39 -1.35
N ARG A 94 -6.36 -18.53 -0.80
CA ARG A 94 -6.50 -19.85 -1.45
C ARG A 94 -7.95 -20.30 -1.61
N GLN A 95 -8.91 -19.66 -0.94
CA GLN A 95 -10.34 -19.94 -1.06
C GLN A 95 -11.02 -19.06 -2.12
N VAL A 96 -10.30 -18.10 -2.71
CA VAL A 96 -10.81 -17.22 -3.76
C VAL A 96 -10.33 -17.75 -5.11
N ASP A 97 -11.24 -17.85 -6.08
CA ASP A 97 -10.92 -18.23 -7.45
C ASP A 97 -10.27 -17.06 -8.19
N VAL A 98 -8.95 -16.89 -7.96
CA VAL A 98 -8.09 -15.89 -8.60
C VAL A 98 -6.82 -16.52 -9.13
N THR A 99 -6.33 -15.98 -10.23
CA THR A 99 -5.05 -16.32 -10.86
C THR A 99 -4.08 -15.15 -10.75
N SER A 100 -2.83 -15.37 -11.18
CA SER A 100 -1.85 -14.28 -11.30
C SER A 100 -2.26 -13.19 -12.29
N GLU A 101 -3.08 -13.51 -13.30
CA GLU A 101 -3.55 -12.54 -14.29
C GLU A 101 -4.57 -11.55 -13.69
N ASP A 102 -5.29 -11.97 -12.65
CA ASP A 102 -6.27 -11.16 -11.93
C ASP A 102 -5.61 -10.13 -11.01
N GLN A 103 -4.30 -10.24 -10.78
CA GLN A 103 -3.53 -9.30 -9.98
C GLN A 103 -3.44 -7.93 -10.67
N LEU A 104 -3.89 -6.88 -9.97
CA LEU A 104 -3.84 -5.50 -10.44
C LEU A 104 -2.48 -4.85 -10.12
N GLY A 105 -1.85 -5.25 -9.03
CA GLY A 105 -0.53 -4.75 -8.63
C GLY A 105 0.01 -5.44 -7.39
N ALA A 106 1.26 -5.16 -7.07
CA ALA A 106 1.95 -5.64 -5.88
C ALA A 106 2.80 -4.53 -5.26
N TYR A 107 2.94 -4.58 -3.95
CA TYR A 107 3.83 -3.74 -3.18
C TYR A 107 4.64 -4.61 -2.22
N ARG A 108 5.96 -4.63 -2.38
CA ARG A 108 6.88 -5.48 -1.63
C ARG A 108 7.82 -4.64 -0.79
N TRP A 109 7.98 -5.00 0.49
CA TRP A 109 8.89 -4.32 1.42
C TRP A 109 9.50 -5.30 2.42
N TYR A 110 10.55 -4.84 3.10
CA TYR A 110 11.21 -5.56 4.18
C TYR A 110 10.70 -5.06 5.53
N PRO A 111 9.92 -5.87 6.27
CA PRO A 111 9.30 -5.44 7.53
C PRO A 111 10.31 -4.97 8.59
N SER A 112 11.52 -5.52 8.59
CA SER A 112 12.55 -5.19 9.60
C SER A 112 13.17 -3.80 9.40
N SER A 113 13.13 -3.24 8.19
CA SER A 113 13.77 -1.95 7.87
C SER A 113 12.82 -0.91 7.30
N GLY A 114 11.62 -1.31 6.85
CA GLY A 114 10.71 -0.47 6.09
C GLY A 114 11.15 -0.22 4.65
N PHE A 115 12.26 -0.80 4.20
CA PHE A 115 12.73 -0.60 2.83
C PHE A 115 11.75 -1.21 1.83
N VAL A 116 11.28 -0.38 0.92
CA VAL A 116 10.38 -0.76 -0.17
C VAL A 116 11.23 -1.30 -1.30
N ASP A 117 11.11 -2.59 -1.54
CA ASP A 117 11.85 -3.27 -2.59
C ASP A 117 11.23 -2.99 -3.96
N GLN A 118 9.90 -3.15 -4.08
CA GLN A 118 9.23 -3.08 -5.37
C GLN A 118 7.80 -2.57 -5.26
N ILE A 119 7.38 -1.81 -6.27
CA ILE A 119 5.97 -1.56 -6.56
C ILE A 119 5.69 -1.85 -8.02
N TYR A 120 4.68 -2.67 -8.28
CA TYR A 120 4.26 -3.04 -9.62
C TYR A 120 2.76 -2.81 -9.80
N VAL A 121 2.38 -2.32 -10.98
CA VAL A 121 0.98 -2.27 -11.45
C VAL A 121 0.97 -2.84 -12.86
N THR A 122 0.09 -3.82 -13.08
CA THR A 122 -0.03 -4.46 -14.39
C THR A 122 -0.39 -3.43 -15.47
N PRO A 123 0.18 -3.49 -16.69
CA PRO A 123 0.07 -2.46 -17.72
C PRO A 123 -1.36 -1.99 -17.98
N ARG A 124 -2.31 -2.93 -18.14
CA ARG A 124 -3.74 -2.65 -18.42
C ARG A 124 -4.44 -1.82 -17.33
N TRP A 125 -3.89 -1.79 -16.13
CA TRP A 125 -4.47 -1.12 -14.95
C TRP A 125 -3.69 0.14 -14.53
N ARG A 126 -2.63 0.54 -15.26
CA ARG A 126 -1.86 1.75 -14.96
C ARG A 126 -2.70 3.02 -15.10
N ARG A 127 -2.25 4.10 -14.45
CA ARG A 127 -2.89 5.44 -14.44
C ARG A 127 -4.31 5.46 -13.83
N ARG A 128 -4.71 4.39 -13.13
CA ARG A 128 -5.95 4.27 -12.35
C ARG A 128 -5.69 4.37 -10.84
N SER A 129 -4.67 5.12 -10.42
CA SER A 129 -4.31 5.32 -9.00
C SER A 129 -4.03 4.06 -8.16
N ILE A 130 -3.90 2.86 -8.75
CA ILE A 130 -3.67 1.61 -8.01
C ILE A 130 -2.33 1.61 -7.28
N GLY A 131 -1.27 2.16 -7.87
CA GLY A 131 0.02 2.30 -7.18
C GLY A 131 -0.10 3.17 -5.92
N THR A 132 -0.83 4.29 -6.00
CA THR A 132 -1.12 5.16 -4.85
C THR A 132 -1.95 4.45 -3.80
N ALA A 133 -2.94 3.64 -4.21
CA ALA A 133 -3.75 2.84 -3.31
C ALA A 133 -2.92 1.76 -2.58
N LEU A 134 -2.02 1.08 -3.29
CA LEU A 134 -1.08 0.12 -2.71
C LEU A 134 -0.17 0.77 -1.66
N VAL A 135 0.39 1.95 -1.94
CA VAL A 135 1.22 2.71 -0.97
C VAL A 135 0.40 3.08 0.26
N ALA A 136 -0.82 3.56 0.08
CA ALA A 136 -1.73 3.91 1.18
C ALA A 136 -2.03 2.68 2.04
N ALA A 137 -2.45 1.58 1.41
CA ALA A 137 -2.83 0.37 2.11
C ALA A 137 -1.64 -0.29 2.83
N ALA A 138 -0.49 -0.42 2.17
CA ALA A 138 0.72 -0.95 2.80
C ALA A 138 1.19 -0.08 3.96
N SER A 139 1.09 1.25 3.85
CA SER A 139 1.40 2.17 4.96
C SER A 139 0.47 1.92 6.16
N SER A 140 -0.82 1.68 5.91
CA SER A 140 -1.78 1.35 6.98
C SER A 140 -1.44 0.01 7.65
N VAL A 141 -1.03 -1.00 6.90
CA VAL A 141 -0.54 -2.28 7.48
C VAL A 141 0.67 -2.03 8.36
N VAL A 142 1.68 -1.32 7.85
CA VAL A 142 2.93 -1.03 8.58
C VAL A 142 2.64 -0.29 9.88
N LEU A 143 1.77 0.73 9.86
CA LEU A 143 1.38 1.46 11.06
C LEU A 143 0.63 0.58 12.06
N ALA A 144 -0.33 -0.22 11.60
CA ALA A 144 -1.11 -1.12 12.46
C ALA A 144 -0.26 -2.23 13.08
N ARG A 145 0.82 -2.65 12.41
CA ARG A 145 1.77 -3.67 12.89
C ARG A 145 2.94 -3.08 13.68
N GLU A 146 2.98 -1.77 13.87
CA GLU A 146 4.08 -1.05 14.55
C GLU A 146 5.44 -1.35 13.90
N TRP A 147 5.43 -1.50 12.58
CA TRP A 147 6.63 -1.73 11.80
C TRP A 147 7.35 -0.42 11.47
N PRO A 148 8.68 -0.49 11.24
CA PRO A 148 9.43 0.63 10.70
C PRO A 148 8.73 1.28 9.52
N ARG A 149 8.71 2.61 9.54
CA ARG A 149 8.13 3.45 8.48
C ARG A 149 8.73 3.07 7.13
N MET A 150 7.87 3.00 6.11
CA MET A 150 8.32 2.70 4.77
C MET A 150 9.13 3.83 4.13
N TRP A 151 10.19 3.45 3.42
CA TRP A 151 11.05 4.33 2.64
C TRP A 151 11.62 3.59 1.43
N SER A 152 12.13 4.33 0.45
CA SER A 152 12.81 3.77 -0.73
C SER A 152 14.01 4.61 -1.10
N ASP A 153 15.02 3.99 -1.70
CA ASP A 153 16.22 4.67 -2.18
C ASP A 153 15.99 5.34 -3.56
N GLY A 154 17.10 5.75 -4.17
CA GLY A 154 17.10 6.39 -5.48
C GLY A 154 16.96 5.46 -6.69
N GLN A 155 16.83 4.14 -6.51
CA GLN A 155 16.77 3.18 -7.62
C GLN A 155 15.32 2.94 -8.07
N ARG A 156 14.94 3.47 -9.23
CA ARG A 156 13.55 3.39 -9.73
C ARG A 156 13.46 3.28 -11.23
N THR A 157 12.37 2.71 -11.74
CA THR A 157 12.05 2.73 -13.18
C THR A 157 11.49 4.10 -13.60
N ALA A 158 11.40 4.36 -14.90
CA ALA A 158 10.78 5.58 -15.42
C ALA A 158 9.29 5.73 -15.03
N ASP A 159 8.56 4.63 -14.87
CA ASP A 159 7.19 4.65 -14.36
C ASP A 159 7.17 4.96 -12.85
N GLY A 160 8.11 4.38 -12.09
CA GLY A 160 8.26 4.65 -10.66
C GLY A 160 8.62 6.11 -10.36
N ASP A 161 9.52 6.70 -11.15
CA ASP A 161 9.88 8.11 -11.02
C ASP A 161 8.71 9.06 -11.33
N ARG A 162 7.95 8.78 -12.40
CA ARG A 162 6.70 9.49 -12.71
C ARG A 162 5.64 9.33 -11.62
N MET A 163 5.56 8.16 -10.99
CA MET A 163 4.67 7.96 -9.85
C MET A 163 5.12 8.76 -8.63
N ARG A 164 6.42 8.77 -8.31
CA ARG A 164 6.99 9.57 -7.20
C ARG A 164 6.73 11.06 -7.40
N ALA A 165 6.95 11.58 -8.61
CA ALA A 165 6.69 12.98 -8.93
C ALA A 165 5.22 13.42 -8.73
N ALA A 166 4.28 12.48 -8.85
CA ALA A 166 2.86 12.72 -8.59
C ALA A 166 2.41 12.32 -7.17
N SER A 167 3.33 11.82 -6.33
CA SER A 167 3.05 11.32 -4.99
C SER A 167 3.08 12.46 -3.97
N ARG A 168 2.21 12.36 -2.96
CA ARG A 168 2.24 13.22 -1.76
C ARG A 168 3.19 12.72 -0.65
N TRP A 169 3.98 11.69 -0.96
CA TRP A 169 4.92 11.05 -0.03
C TRP A 169 6.35 11.08 -0.58
N THR A 170 6.70 12.15 -1.29
CA THR A 170 8.03 12.34 -1.86
C THR A 170 9.12 12.39 -0.78
N ASP A 171 8.78 12.76 0.45
CA ASP A 171 9.66 12.75 1.63
C ASP A 171 10.12 11.34 2.05
N ARG A 172 9.45 10.30 1.57
CA ARG A 172 9.78 8.89 1.87
C ARG A 172 10.64 8.25 0.79
N THR A 173 11.08 9.04 -0.17
CA THR A 173 11.91 8.52 -1.24
C THR A 173 13.03 9.48 -1.57
N ASP A 174 14.25 8.95 -1.54
CA ASP A 174 15.45 9.67 -1.94
C ASP A 174 15.36 10.16 -3.39
N ASP A 175 16.27 11.03 -3.78
CA ASP A 175 16.38 11.49 -5.17
C ASP A 175 16.86 10.38 -6.11
N LEU A 176 16.54 10.52 -7.40
CA LEU A 176 16.86 9.49 -8.39
C LEU A 176 18.38 9.36 -8.55
N THR A 177 18.91 8.20 -8.18
CA THR A 177 20.33 7.86 -8.32
C THR A 177 20.56 6.89 -9.47
N HIS A 178 19.60 6.01 -9.76
CA HIS A 178 19.70 5.02 -10.81
C HIS A 178 18.35 4.74 -11.49
N LEU A 179 18.34 4.81 -12.82
CA LEU A 179 17.17 4.47 -13.62
C LEU A 179 17.18 2.97 -13.94
N MET A 180 16.33 2.21 -13.25
CA MET A 180 16.17 0.76 -13.44
C MET A 180 15.43 0.44 -14.75
N PRO A 181 15.72 -0.73 -15.36
CA PRO A 181 14.95 -1.21 -16.51
C PRO A 181 13.47 -1.41 -16.15
N PRO A 182 12.53 -1.30 -17.11
CA PRO A 182 11.13 -1.53 -16.85
C PRO A 182 10.85 -2.96 -16.38
N MET A 183 9.96 -3.12 -15.39
CA MET A 183 9.60 -4.44 -14.85
C MET A 183 8.67 -5.25 -15.76
N THR A 184 7.99 -4.59 -16.71
CA THR A 184 7.21 -5.27 -17.75
C THR A 184 8.08 -5.47 -18.99
N PRO A 185 8.16 -6.70 -19.55
CA PRO A 185 8.78 -6.97 -20.83
C PRO A 185 8.30 -6.01 -21.92
N PHE A 186 9.15 -5.69 -22.90
CA PHE A 186 8.82 -4.70 -23.94
C PHE A 186 7.52 -5.03 -24.70
N ASP A 187 7.24 -6.31 -24.89
CA ASP A 187 6.15 -6.82 -25.72
C ASP A 187 4.77 -6.71 -25.03
N GLU A 188 4.75 -6.39 -23.73
CA GLU A 188 3.56 -6.33 -22.88
C GLU A 188 3.23 -4.91 -22.37
N ARG A 189 3.92 -3.88 -22.87
CA ARG A 189 3.81 -2.50 -22.35
C ARG A 189 2.58 -1.73 -22.79
#